data_AF-A0A4R0MTV4-F1
#
_entry.id   AF-A0A4R0MTV4-F1
#
_cell.length_a   1.000
_cell.length_b   1.000
_cell.length_c   1.000
_cell.angle_alpha   90.00
_cell.angle_beta   90.00
_cell.angle_gamma   90.00
#
_symmetry.space_group_name_H-M   'P 1'
#
loop_
_entity.id
_entity.type
_entity.pdbx_description
1 polymer ?
#
loop_
_entity_poly.entity_id
_entity_poly.type
_entity_poly.pdbx_seq_one_letter_code
_entity_poly.pdbx_strand_id
1 'polypeptide(L)'
;MELHLEIVGFILIVLAFIHIIFPRYFAWKEQLKSLTLINKQLMYVHTFFIAVTTLLMGVLCMLCAKDLTTTLFGQKIAFGLALFWGMRLFFQFFVYSKDLWKGKRLETWIHTLFSILWFYISLVFSLVALNLSF
;
A
#
# COMPACT_ATOMS: atom_id res chain seq x y z
N MET A 1 -6.63 10.84 15.99
CA MET A 1 -5.84 10.24 14.88
C MET A 1 -5.22 8.89 15.22
N GLU A 2 -4.87 8.59 16.48
CA GLU A 2 -4.28 7.29 16.87
C GLU A 2 -5.10 6.08 16.42
N LEU A 3 -6.41 6.05 16.72
CA LEU A 3 -7.31 4.98 16.26
C LEU A 3 -7.28 4.78 14.74
N HIS A 4 -7.24 5.86 13.96
CA HIS A 4 -7.15 5.76 12.50
C HIS A 4 -5.80 5.18 12.06
N LEU A 5 -4.70 5.51 12.75
CA LEU A 5 -3.40 4.89 12.50
C LEU A 5 -3.41 3.40 12.85
N GLU A 6 -4.04 2.98 13.94
CA GLU A 6 -4.18 1.56 14.28
C GLU A 6 -5.01 0.81 13.23
N ILE A 7 -6.11 1.40 12.75
CA ILE A 7 -6.91 0.85 11.64
C ILE A 7 -6.06 0.72 10.38
N VAL A 8 -5.31 1.78 10.01
CA VAL A 8 -4.36 1.73 8.88
C VAL A 8 -3.31 0.64 9.12
N GLY A 9 -2.79 0.52 10.35
CA GLY A 9 -1.82 -0.48 10.74
C GLY A 9 -2.32 -1.89 10.49
N PHE A 10 -3.52 -2.21 10.98
CA PHE A 10 -4.18 -3.49 10.74
C PHE A 10 -4.37 -3.77 9.24
N ILE A 11 -4.89 -2.78 8.49
CA ILE A 11 -5.08 -2.89 7.04
C ILE A 11 -3.75 -3.21 6.34
N LEU A 12 -2.67 -2.50 6.65
CA LEU A 12 -1.36 -2.70 6.04
C LEU A 12 -0.77 -4.07 6.37
N ILE A 13 -0.96 -4.56 7.61
CA ILE A 13 -0.54 -5.91 8.00
C ILE A 13 -1.30 -6.96 7.17
N VAL A 14 -2.62 -6.85 7.05
CA VAL A 14 -3.43 -7.77 6.23
C VAL A 14 -2.99 -7.71 4.76
N LEU A 15 -2.77 -6.52 4.22
CA LEU A 15 -2.28 -6.32 2.85
C LEU A 15 -0.91 -6.96 2.62
N ALA A 16 0.01 -6.87 3.58
CA ALA A 16 1.32 -7.52 3.46
C ALA A 16 1.18 -9.03 3.26
N PHE A 17 0.29 -9.68 4.02
CA PHE A 17 0.04 -11.12 3.87
C PHE A 17 -0.65 -11.48 2.54
N ILE A 18 -1.48 -10.60 1.99
CA ILE A 18 -2.08 -10.80 0.66
C ILE A 18 -1.01 -10.92 -0.44
N HIS A 19 0.19 -10.34 -0.28
CA HIS A 19 1.24 -10.49 -1.29
C HIS A 19 1.76 -11.92 -1.43
N ILE A 20 1.61 -12.76 -0.38
CA ILE A 20 2.01 -14.18 -0.42
C ILE A 20 1.23 -14.95 -1.49
N ILE A 21 -0.04 -14.57 -1.73
CA ILE A 21 -0.88 -15.27 -2.71
C ILE A 21 -0.65 -14.80 -4.15
N PHE A 22 0.04 -13.67 -4.39
CA PHE A 22 0.20 -13.08 -5.72
C PHE A 22 0.85 -14.02 -6.75
N PRO A 23 1.97 -14.71 -6.46
CA PRO A 23 2.58 -15.60 -7.45
C PRO A 23 1.63 -16.69 -7.96
N ARG A 24 0.76 -17.19 -7.07
CA ARG A 24 -0.25 -18.20 -7.40
C ARG A 24 -1.44 -17.59 -8.11
N TYR A 25 -2.01 -16.50 -7.56
CA TYR A 25 -3.20 -15.84 -8.09
C TYR A 25 -3.00 -15.36 -9.53
N PHE A 26 -1.84 -14.75 -9.82
CA PHE A 26 -1.51 -14.24 -11.15
C PHE A 26 -0.80 -15.27 -12.04
N ALA A 27 -0.74 -16.55 -11.63
CA ALA A 27 -0.10 -17.63 -12.37
C ALA A 27 1.30 -17.26 -12.89
N TRP A 28 2.14 -16.66 -12.05
CA TRP A 28 3.46 -16.11 -12.47
C TRP A 28 4.39 -17.13 -13.08
N LYS A 29 4.26 -18.40 -12.69
CA LYS A 29 5.02 -19.50 -13.31
C LYS A 29 4.78 -19.57 -14.82
N GLU A 30 3.57 -19.28 -15.29
CA GLU A 30 3.18 -19.28 -16.71
C GLU A 30 3.33 -17.89 -17.32
N GLN A 31 2.79 -16.86 -16.67
CA GLN A 31 2.75 -15.50 -17.20
C GLN A 31 4.13 -14.86 -17.38
N LEU A 32 5.12 -15.25 -16.57
CA LEU A 32 6.46 -14.70 -16.66
C LEU A 32 7.39 -15.53 -17.55
N LYS A 33 6.95 -16.64 -18.18
CA LYS A 33 7.84 -17.58 -18.91
C LYS A 33 8.67 -16.92 -19.99
N SER A 34 8.11 -15.95 -20.71
CA SER A 34 8.76 -15.22 -21.81
C SER A 34 9.86 -14.27 -21.33
N LEU A 35 9.94 -13.95 -20.04
CA LEU A 35 10.94 -13.05 -19.49
C LEU A 35 12.31 -13.73 -19.28
N THR A 36 13.37 -12.93 -19.28
CA THR A 36 14.70 -13.36 -18.85
C THR A 36 14.70 -13.78 -17.38
N LEU A 37 15.67 -14.60 -16.98
CA LEU A 37 15.76 -15.11 -15.60
C LEU A 37 15.80 -13.96 -14.57
N ILE A 38 16.61 -12.93 -14.83
CA ILE A 38 16.73 -11.78 -13.93
C ILE A 38 15.40 -11.05 -13.78
N ASN A 39 14.65 -10.83 -14.87
CA ASN A 39 13.36 -10.13 -14.82
C ASN A 39 12.30 -10.97 -14.08
N LYS A 40 12.33 -12.30 -14.22
CA LYS A 40 11.48 -13.20 -13.42
C LYS A 40 11.77 -13.02 -11.94
N GLN A 41 13.04 -13.17 -11.54
CA GLN A 41 13.45 -13.07 -10.14
C GLN A 41 13.18 -11.67 -9.56
N LEU A 42 13.37 -10.62 -10.36
CA LEU A 42 13.11 -9.24 -9.98
C LEU A 42 11.67 -9.06 -9.50
N MET A 43 10.68 -9.64 -10.20
CA MET A 43 9.26 -9.59 -9.82
C MET A 43 9.01 -10.21 -8.44
N TYR A 44 9.60 -11.38 -8.15
CA TYR A 44 9.48 -12.04 -6.84
C TYR A 44 10.14 -11.22 -5.74
N VAL A 45 11.38 -10.77 -5.98
CA VAL A 45 12.17 -10.00 -5.00
C VAL A 45 11.47 -8.68 -4.67
N HIS A 46 11.01 -7.93 -5.67
CA HIS A 46 10.31 -6.67 -5.44
C HIS A 46 9.00 -6.88 -4.69
N THR A 47 8.23 -7.90 -5.04
CA THR A 47 6.98 -8.20 -4.34
C THR A 47 7.24 -8.57 -2.89
N PHE A 48 8.30 -9.33 -2.61
CA PHE A 48 8.72 -9.64 -1.24
C PHE A 48 9.07 -8.38 -0.45
N PHE A 49 9.90 -7.49 -1.00
CA PHE A 49 10.27 -6.25 -0.31
C PHE A 49 9.07 -5.29 -0.15
N ILE A 50 8.13 -5.26 -1.10
CA ILE A 50 6.87 -4.52 -0.96
C ILE A 50 6.07 -5.08 0.22
N ALA A 51 5.93 -6.41 0.32
CA ALA A 51 5.20 -7.05 1.41
C ALA A 51 5.84 -6.73 2.78
N VAL A 52 7.17 -6.89 2.89
CA VAL A 52 7.90 -6.60 4.13
C VAL A 52 7.80 -5.13 4.50
N THR A 53 8.00 -4.21 3.56
CA THR A 53 7.91 -2.76 3.83
C THR A 53 6.50 -2.38 4.27
N THR A 54 5.47 -2.91 3.61
CA THR A 54 4.06 -2.71 3.98
C THR A 54 3.77 -3.24 5.38
N LEU A 55 4.30 -4.42 5.73
CA LEU A 55 4.17 -5.00 7.07
C LEU A 55 4.81 -4.11 8.13
N LEU A 56 6.04 -3.65 7.89
CA LEU A 56 6.77 -2.80 8.83
C LEU A 56 6.08 -1.45 9.04
N MET A 57 5.55 -0.84 7.98
CA MET A 57 4.72 0.36 8.09
C MET A 57 3.45 0.10 8.91
N GLY A 58 2.82 -1.07 8.73
CA GLY A 58 1.66 -1.47 9.51
C GLY A 58 1.98 -1.65 11.00
N VAL A 59 3.06 -2.37 11.31
CA VAL A 59 3.56 -2.56 12.69
C VAL A 59 3.93 -1.23 13.34
N LEU A 60 4.60 -0.34 12.60
CA LEU A 60 4.91 1.01 13.08
C LEU A 60 3.64 1.77 13.50
N CYS A 61 2.58 1.69 12.70
CA CYS A 61 1.31 2.34 13.05
C CYS A 61 0.66 1.73 14.30
N MET A 62 0.75 0.41 14.48
CA MET A 62 0.18 -0.27 15.66
C MET A 62 0.95 0.02 16.95
N LEU A 63 2.29 0.08 16.89
CA LEU A 63 3.14 0.20 18.07
C LEU A 63 3.46 1.66 18.44
N CYS A 64 3.45 2.56 17.45
CA CYS A 64 3.91 3.94 17.62
C CYS A 64 2.85 4.96 17.22
N ALA A 65 1.55 4.60 17.21
CA ALA A 65 0.45 5.51 16.84
C ALA A 65 0.52 6.85 17.58
N LYS A 66 0.70 6.79 18.91
CA LYS A 66 0.82 7.97 19.76
C LYS A 66 1.99 8.84 19.32
N ASP A 67 3.20 8.29 19.25
CA ASP A 67 4.40 9.04 18.90
C ASP A 67 4.33 9.65 17.49
N LEU A 68 3.72 8.94 16.54
CA LEU A 68 3.46 9.44 15.18
C LEU A 68 2.58 10.69 15.18
N THR A 69 1.63 10.78 16.11
CA THR A 69 0.70 11.92 16.20
C THR A 69 1.22 13.07 17.05
N THR A 70 1.90 12.78 18.16
CA THR A 70 2.22 13.80 19.17
C THR A 70 3.62 14.41 19.02
N THR A 71 4.54 13.73 18.31
CA THR A 71 5.92 14.21 18.19
C THR A 71 6.20 14.82 16.81
N LEU A 72 7.05 15.85 16.78
CA LEU A 72 7.49 16.45 15.51
C LEU A 72 8.19 15.42 14.62
N PHE A 73 9.01 14.54 15.20
CA PHE A 73 9.68 13.47 14.47
C PHE A 73 8.68 12.48 13.85
N GLY A 74 7.68 12.06 14.64
CA GLY A 74 6.58 11.21 14.18
C GLY A 74 5.79 11.83 13.03
N GLN A 75 5.50 13.13 13.10
CA GLN A 75 4.82 13.87 12.03
C GLN A 75 5.67 13.94 10.75
N LYS A 76 7.01 14.04 10.85
CA LYS A 76 7.91 13.95 9.68
C LYS A 76 7.91 12.55 9.06
N ILE A 77 7.85 11.50 9.87
CA ILE A 77 7.68 10.13 9.36
C ILE A 77 6.33 10.01 8.65
N ALA A 78 5.25 10.48 9.28
CA ALA A 78 3.90 10.47 8.70
C ALA A 78 3.84 11.22 7.37
N PHE A 79 4.56 12.35 7.22
CA PHE A 79 4.69 13.05 5.95
C PHE A 79 5.32 12.19 4.85
N GLY A 80 6.40 11.48 5.17
CA GLY A 80 7.03 10.53 4.23
C GLY A 80 6.07 9.40 3.81
N LEU A 81 5.30 8.87 4.76
CA LEU A 81 4.28 7.86 4.50
C LEU A 81 3.11 8.42 3.68
N ALA A 82 2.67 9.65 3.95
CA ALA A 82 1.65 10.34 3.17
C ALA A 82 2.08 10.49 1.71
N LEU A 83 3.34 10.86 1.47
CA LEU A 83 3.90 10.96 0.12
C LEU A 83 3.95 9.60 -0.57
N PHE A 84 4.43 8.56 0.12
CA PHE A 84 4.52 7.21 -0.42
C PHE A 84 3.14 6.67 -0.83
N TRP A 85 2.15 6.73 0.06
CA TRP A 85 0.81 6.23 -0.22
C TRP A 85 0.06 7.12 -1.22
N GLY A 86 0.31 8.43 -1.21
CA GLY A 86 -0.19 9.36 -2.22
C GLY A 86 0.35 9.05 -3.61
N MET A 87 1.65 8.74 -3.73
CA MET A 87 2.22 8.23 -4.97
C MET A 87 1.59 6.90 -5.38
N ARG A 88 1.36 5.98 -4.44
CA ARG A 88 0.69 4.71 -4.74
C ARG A 88 -0.73 4.90 -5.28
N LEU A 89 -1.49 5.86 -4.73
CA LEU A 89 -2.79 6.28 -5.24
C LEU A 89 -2.68 6.91 -6.63
N PHE A 90 -1.70 7.78 -6.86
CA PHE A 90 -1.45 8.38 -8.17
C PHE A 90 -1.19 7.30 -9.25
N PHE A 91 -0.33 6.33 -8.96
CA PHE A 91 -0.02 5.24 -9.90
C PHE A 91 -1.25 4.41 -10.27
N GLN A 92 -2.20 4.26 -9.33
CA GLN A 92 -3.45 3.55 -9.56
C GLN A 92 -4.25 4.13 -10.73
N PHE A 93 -4.29 5.47 -10.87
CA PHE A 93 -5.11 6.15 -11.87
C PHE A 93 -4.36 6.60 -13.13
N PHE A 94 -3.08 6.95 -12.99
CA PHE A 94 -2.33 7.62 -14.04
C PHE A 94 -1.22 6.77 -14.68
N VAL A 95 -0.77 5.71 -14.01
CA VAL A 95 0.31 4.84 -14.52
C VAL A 95 -0.24 3.49 -15.00
N TYR A 96 -1.11 2.85 -14.22
CA TYR A 96 -1.76 1.61 -14.67
C TYR A 96 -2.75 1.87 -15.80
N SER A 97 -2.70 1.04 -16.86
CA SER A 97 -3.66 1.13 -17.97
C SER A 97 -5.09 0.88 -17.48
N LYS A 98 -6.02 1.68 -18.01
CA LYS A 98 -7.45 1.51 -17.79
C LYS A 98 -7.95 0.15 -18.30
N ASP A 99 -7.26 -0.47 -19.25
CA ASP A 99 -7.61 -1.79 -19.81
C ASP A 99 -7.48 -2.93 -18.79
N LEU A 100 -6.76 -2.69 -17.69
CA LEU A 100 -6.63 -3.67 -16.61
C LEU A 100 -7.95 -3.85 -15.85
N TRP A 101 -8.83 -2.84 -15.84
CA TRP A 101 -10.04 -2.87 -15.01
C TRP A 101 -11.32 -2.49 -15.74
N LYS A 102 -11.29 -1.55 -16.69
CA LYS A 102 -12.50 -1.10 -17.39
C LYS A 102 -13.13 -2.22 -18.21
N GLY A 103 -14.45 -2.36 -18.09
CA GLY A 103 -15.22 -3.40 -18.78
C GLY A 103 -15.14 -4.78 -18.11
N LYS A 104 -14.32 -4.94 -17.07
CA LYS A 104 -14.18 -6.18 -16.32
C LYS A 104 -14.75 -6.01 -14.91
N ARG A 105 -15.83 -6.73 -14.60
CA ARG A 105 -16.62 -6.50 -13.38
C ARG A 105 -15.80 -6.67 -12.12
N LEU A 106 -15.05 -7.77 -11.99
CA LEU A 106 -14.26 -8.07 -10.79
C LEU A 106 -13.12 -7.06 -10.60
N GLU A 107 -12.37 -6.79 -11.65
CA GLU A 107 -11.21 -5.91 -11.63
C GLU A 107 -11.62 -4.45 -11.42
N THR A 108 -12.78 -4.04 -11.92
CA THR A 108 -13.37 -2.73 -11.59
C THR A 108 -13.67 -2.63 -10.10
N TRP A 109 -14.30 -3.65 -9.50
CA TRP A 109 -14.56 -3.66 -8.05
C TRP A 109 -13.27 -3.60 -7.23
N ILE A 110 -12.27 -4.41 -7.59
CA ILE A 110 -10.95 -4.40 -6.96
C ILE A 110 -10.30 -3.02 -7.10
N HIS A 111 -10.32 -2.44 -8.30
CA HIS A 111 -9.76 -1.12 -8.56
C HIS A 111 -10.42 -0.05 -7.68
N THR A 112 -11.75 0.00 -7.62
CA THR A 112 -12.49 0.96 -6.78
C THR A 112 -12.20 0.77 -5.30
N LEU A 113 -12.21 -0.48 -4.80
CA LEU A 113 -11.89 -0.79 -3.41
C LEU A 113 -10.50 -0.30 -3.03
N PHE A 114 -9.49 -0.64 -3.83
CA PHE A 114 -8.12 -0.22 -3.57
C PHE A 114 -7.92 1.30 -3.71
N SER A 115 -8.64 1.96 -4.62
CA SER A 115 -8.60 3.43 -4.72
C SER A 115 -9.15 4.10 -3.46
N ILE A 116 -10.26 3.61 -2.90
CA ILE A 116 -10.81 4.10 -1.63
C ILE A 116 -9.80 3.84 -0.49
N LEU A 117 -9.19 2.65 -0.48
CA LEU A 117 -8.21 2.26 0.53
C LEU A 117 -6.97 3.17 0.52
N TRP A 118 -6.37 3.38 -0.65
CA TRP A 118 -5.19 4.24 -0.79
C TRP A 118 -5.52 5.70 -0.49
N PHE A 119 -6.71 6.16 -0.87
CA PHE A 119 -7.17 7.50 -0.52
C PHE A 119 -7.28 7.67 0.99
N TYR A 120 -7.93 6.73 1.69
CA TYR A 120 -8.07 6.76 3.15
C TYR A 120 -6.70 6.76 3.84
N ILE A 121 -5.80 5.83 3.48
CA ILE A 121 -4.46 5.75 4.09
C ILE A 121 -3.66 7.04 3.86
N SER A 122 -3.67 7.57 2.63
CA SER A 122 -2.97 8.81 2.30
C SER A 122 -3.52 10.00 3.07
N LEU A 123 -4.85 10.08 3.20
CA LEU A 123 -5.52 11.13 3.96
C LEU A 123 -5.17 11.08 5.44
N VAL A 124 -5.24 9.89 6.06
CA VAL A 124 -4.89 9.70 7.48
C VAL A 124 -3.45 10.16 7.74
N PHE A 125 -2.48 9.70 6.95
CA PHE A 125 -1.09 10.15 7.13
C PHE A 125 -0.90 11.64 6.87
N SER A 126 -1.62 12.23 5.91
CA SER A 126 -1.55 13.67 5.65
C SER A 126 -2.10 14.49 6.81
N LEU A 127 -3.21 14.07 7.41
CA LEU A 127 -3.79 14.73 8.58
C LEU A 127 -2.85 14.65 9.79
N VAL A 128 -2.22 13.49 10.01
CA VAL A 128 -1.19 13.32 11.05
C VAL A 128 0.02 14.22 10.78
N ALA A 129 0.52 14.25 9.53
CA ALA A 129 1.66 15.07 9.14
C ALA A 129 1.43 16.58 9.32
N LEU A 130 0.19 17.03 9.14
CA LEU A 130 -0.22 18.43 9.30
C LEU A 130 -0.69 18.75 10.74
N ASN A 131 -0.66 17.78 11.64
CA ASN A 131 -1.16 17.88 13.01
C ASN A 131 -2.63 18.38 13.08
N LEU A 132 -3.45 17.97 12.13
CA LEU A 132 -4.87 18.29 12.09
C LEU A 132 -5.64 17.23 12.88
N SER A 133 -6.30 17.66 13.95
CA SER A 133 -7.23 16.82 14.72
C SER A 133 -8.65 17.29 14.44
N PHE A 134 -9.44 16.42 13.80
CA PHE A 134 -10.88 16.55 13.68
C PHE A 134 -11.53 15.35 14.38
#